data_AF-J2TDB8-F1
#
_entry.id   AF-J2TDB8-F1
#
_cell.length_a   1.000
_cell.length_b   1.000
_cell.length_c   1.000
_cell.angle_alpha   90.00
_cell.angle_beta   90.00
_cell.angle_gamma   90.00
#
_symmetry.space_group_name_H-M   'P 1'
#
loop_
_entity.id
_entity.type
_entity.pdbx_description
1 polymer ?
#
loop_
_entity_poly.entity_id
_entity_poly.type
_entity_poly.pdbx_seq_one_letter_code
_entity_poly.pdbx_strand_id
1 'polypeptide(L)'
;MAPAVEAPVAKKKLSYKLQRELEALPGEIEAMEQQIAAVEAQMADSGFYLRPAAETAAVIAQLAQLQAELDVMVERWAELDA
;
A
#
# COMPACT_ATOMS: atom_id res chain seq x y z
N MET A 1 -11.04 -18.53 28.82
CA MET A 1 -10.14 -17.45 28.35
C MET A 1 -8.95 -18.09 27.66
N ALA A 2 -8.89 -18.01 26.34
CA ALA A 2 -7.69 -18.13 25.53
C ALA A 2 -8.00 -17.31 24.28
N PRO A 3 -7.11 -16.40 23.85
CA PRO A 3 -6.04 -16.77 22.90
C PRO A 3 -4.77 -15.91 23.08
N ALA A 4 -3.63 -16.12 22.45
CA ALA A 4 -3.02 -17.20 21.71
C ALA A 4 -1.52 -16.93 21.83
N VAL A 5 -0.77 -18.01 22.04
CA VAL A 5 0.68 -18.16 21.84
C VAL A 5 1.39 -17.00 21.12
N GLU A 6 2.11 -16.20 21.90
CA GLU A 6 3.32 -15.51 21.44
C GLU A 6 4.32 -16.59 21.00
N ALA A 7 4.37 -16.87 19.70
CA ALA A 7 5.47 -17.64 19.15
C ALA A 7 6.72 -16.76 19.25
N PRO A 8 7.82 -17.22 19.88
CA PRO A 8 9.03 -16.43 19.92
C PRO A 8 9.53 -16.36 18.48
N VAL A 9 9.38 -15.18 17.86
CA VAL A 9 9.98 -14.92 16.55
C VAL A 9 11.46 -15.11 16.77
N ALA A 10 11.94 -16.27 16.31
CA ALA A 10 13.35 -16.53 16.26
C ALA A 10 13.96 -15.33 15.56
N LYS A 11 14.89 -14.65 16.24
CA LYS A 11 15.81 -13.63 15.72
C LYS A 11 16.69 -14.23 14.62
N LYS A 12 16.10 -14.95 13.66
CA LYS A 12 16.65 -15.17 12.34
C LYS A 12 16.64 -13.77 11.76
N LYS A 13 17.78 -13.09 11.90
CA LYS A 13 18.23 -12.01 11.03
C LYS A 13 17.36 -12.03 9.79
N LEU A 14 16.53 -11.00 9.59
CA LEU A 14 15.81 -10.74 8.35
C LEU A 14 16.65 -11.34 7.23
N SER A 15 16.16 -12.40 6.58
CA SER A 15 16.95 -13.07 5.54
C SER A 15 17.39 -11.99 4.55
N TYR A 16 18.57 -12.11 3.93
CA TYR A 16 19.12 -11.09 3.03
C TYR A 16 18.09 -10.55 2.00
N LYS A 17 17.12 -11.40 1.61
CA LYS A 17 15.97 -11.03 0.78
C LYS A 17 14.98 -10.07 1.47
N LEU A 18 14.62 -10.31 2.72
CA LEU A 18 13.72 -9.47 3.53
C LEU A 18 14.38 -8.14 3.92
N GLN A 19 15.70 -8.11 4.18
CA GLN A 19 16.41 -6.84 4.39
C GLN A 19 16.32 -5.93 3.17
N ARG A 20 16.56 -6.49 1.98
CA ARG A 20 16.43 -5.74 0.72
C ARG A 20 14.99 -5.31 0.44
N GLU A 21 14.02 -6.12 0.84
CA GLU A 21 12.59 -5.77 0.76
C GLU A 21 12.27 -4.60 1.70
N LEU A 22 12.75 -4.62 2.94
CA LEU A 22 12.58 -3.53 3.91
C LEU A 22 13.21 -2.22 3.43
N GLU A 23 14.37 -2.28 2.78
CA GLU A 23 15.03 -1.10 2.17
C GLU A 23 14.30 -0.58 0.92
N ALA A 24 13.58 -1.44 0.19
CA ALA A 24 12.84 -1.07 -1.02
C ALA A 24 11.42 -0.60 -0.74
N LEU A 25 10.74 -1.22 0.25
CA LEU A 25 9.38 -0.92 0.70
C LEU A 25 9.09 0.56 0.88
N PRO A 26 9.89 1.37 1.61
CA PRO A 26 9.62 2.79 1.76
C PRO A 26 9.62 3.53 0.42
N GLY A 27 10.49 3.16 -0.51
CA GLY A 27 10.48 3.73 -1.87
C GLY A 27 9.26 3.30 -2.69
N GLU A 28 8.78 2.07 -2.50
CA GLU A 28 7.55 1.60 -3.15
C GLU A 28 6.30 2.25 -2.54
N ILE A 29 6.27 2.45 -1.22
CA ILE A 29 5.22 3.18 -0.49
C ILE A 29 5.15 4.62 -1.00
N GLU A 30 6.28 5.35 -1.05
CA GLU A 30 6.32 6.70 -1.60
C GLU A 30 5.82 6.75 -3.05
N ALA A 31 6.25 5.79 -3.90
CA ALA A 31 5.79 5.70 -5.27
C ALA A 31 4.29 5.42 -5.37
N MET A 32 3.74 4.63 -4.46
CA MET A 32 2.31 4.33 -4.40
C MET A 32 1.51 5.54 -3.91
N GLU A 33 1.98 6.26 -2.89
CA GLU A 33 1.40 7.51 -2.43
C GLU A 33 1.37 8.58 -3.54
N GLN A 34 2.45 8.72 -4.32
CA GLN A 34 2.49 9.62 -5.47
C GLN A 34 1.47 9.21 -6.54
N GLN A 35 1.28 7.92 -6.79
CA GLN A 35 0.28 7.42 -7.73
C GLN A 35 -1.14 7.71 -7.24
N ILE A 36 -1.44 7.46 -5.96
CA ILE A 36 -2.70 7.79 -5.31
C ILE A 36 -2.98 9.29 -5.47
N ALA A 37 -2.03 10.15 -5.10
CA ALA A 37 -2.17 11.59 -5.22
C ALA A 37 -2.40 12.04 -6.67
N ALA A 38 -1.73 11.42 -7.64
CA ALA A 38 -1.93 11.72 -9.07
C ALA A 38 -3.32 11.31 -9.57
N VAL A 39 -3.85 10.18 -9.09
CA VAL A 39 -5.21 9.73 -9.42
C VAL A 39 -6.25 10.61 -8.72
N GLU A 40 -6.05 10.96 -7.44
CA GLU A 40 -6.92 11.89 -6.71
C GLU A 40 -6.94 13.28 -7.35
N ALA A 41 -5.79 13.78 -7.79
CA ALA A 41 -5.72 15.06 -8.52
C ALA A 41 -6.51 15.00 -9.84
N GLN A 42 -6.47 13.86 -10.55
CA GLN A 42 -7.31 13.66 -11.74
C GLN A 42 -8.80 13.60 -11.36
N MET A 43 -9.16 12.99 -10.24
CA MET A 43 -10.54 12.93 -9.77
C MET A 43 -11.07 14.28 -9.28
N ALA A 44 -10.19 15.13 -8.74
CA ALA A 44 -10.50 16.49 -8.32
C ALA A 44 -10.77 17.43 -9.51
N ASP A 45 -10.39 17.04 -10.73
CA ASP A 45 -10.74 17.77 -11.94
C ASP A 45 -12.24 17.74 -12.18
N SER A 46 -12.88 18.89 -12.36
CA SER A 46 -14.33 18.98 -12.58
C SER A 46 -14.78 18.28 -13.87
N GLY A 47 -13.87 18.08 -14.84
CA GLY A 47 -14.11 17.33 -16.06
C GLY A 47 -14.07 15.81 -15.86
N PHE A 48 -13.52 15.31 -14.76
CA PHE A 48 -13.44 13.88 -14.48
C PHE A 48 -14.83 13.26 -14.34
N TYR A 49 -15.69 13.86 -13.52
CA TYR A 49 -17.07 13.39 -13.33
C TYR A 49 -17.97 13.61 -14.56
N LEU A 50 -17.50 14.34 -15.59
CA LEU A 50 -18.17 14.46 -16.88
C LEU A 50 -17.81 13.33 -17.86
N ARG A 51 -16.77 12.54 -17.55
CA ARG A 51 -16.37 11.36 -18.35
C ARG A 51 -17.37 10.22 -18.20
N PRO A 52 -17.35 9.22 -19.11
CA PRO A 52 -18.21 8.05 -19.01
C PRO A 52 -18.12 7.36 -17.65
N ALA A 53 -19.25 6.93 -17.10
CA ALA A 53 -19.31 6.24 -15.81
C ALA A 53 -18.39 5.01 -15.73
N ALA A 54 -18.18 4.31 -16.85
CA ALA A 54 -17.24 3.18 -16.91
C ALA A 54 -15.78 3.62 -16.68
N GLU A 55 -15.37 4.77 -17.23
CA GLU A 55 -14.01 5.28 -17.05
C GLU A 55 -13.81 5.84 -15.64
N THR A 56 -14.77 6.61 -15.13
CA THR A 56 -14.67 7.14 -13.76
C THR A 56 -14.70 6.02 -12.74
N ALA A 57 -15.56 5.01 -12.91
CA ALA A 57 -15.59 3.84 -12.04
C ALA A 57 -14.27 3.05 -12.08
N ALA A 58 -13.64 2.89 -13.25
CA ALA A 58 -12.34 2.23 -13.36
C ALA A 58 -11.23 2.99 -12.63
N VAL A 59 -11.23 4.32 -12.70
CA VAL A 59 -10.25 5.16 -11.99
C VAL A 59 -10.50 5.18 -10.48
N ILE A 60 -11.77 5.27 -10.04
CA ILE A 60 -12.14 5.19 -8.61
C ILE A 60 -11.76 3.81 -8.05
N ALA A 61 -12.00 2.73 -8.81
CA ALA A 61 -11.63 1.38 -8.41
C ALA A 61 -10.10 1.22 -8.31
N GLN A 62 -9.34 1.79 -9.25
CA GLN A 62 -7.89 1.84 -9.17
C GLN A 62 -7.41 2.58 -7.93
N LEU A 63 -7.97 3.76 -7.63
CA LEU A 63 -7.63 4.52 -6.43
C LEU A 63 -7.83 3.69 -5.17
N ALA A 64 -8.99 3.04 -5.03
CA ALA A 64 -9.32 2.20 -3.88
C ALA A 64 -8.36 1.00 -3.77
N GLN A 65 -7.98 0.40 -4.89
CA GLN A 65 -7.00 -0.69 -4.90
C GLN A 65 -5.63 -0.20 -4.44
N LEU A 66 -5.14 0.92 -4.99
CA LEU A 66 -3.84 1.50 -4.61
C LEU A 66 -3.78 1.86 -3.13
N GLN A 67 -4.86 2.44 -2.58
CA GLN A 67 -4.95 2.75 -1.14
C GLN A 67 -4.90 1.48 -0.27
N ALA A 68 -5.60 0.42 -0.67
CA ALA A 68 -5.55 -0.86 0.06
C ALA A 68 -4.16 -1.51 -0.03
N GLU A 69 -3.50 -1.43 -1.18
CA GLU A 69 -2.16 -1.98 -1.40
C GLU A 69 -1.11 -1.21 -0.58
N LEU A 70 -1.24 0.12 -0.49
CA LEU A 70 -0.45 0.98 0.38
C LEU A 70 -0.58 0.57 1.85
N ASP A 71 -1.81 0.40 2.35
CA ASP A 71 -2.07 0.01 3.73
C ASP A 71 -1.37 -1.32 4.07
N VAL A 72 -1.50 -2.31 3.19
CA VAL A 72 -0.83 -3.62 3.31
C VAL A 72 0.70 -3.46 3.27
N MET A 73 1.25 -2.62 2.40
CA MET A 73 2.70 -2.37 2.34
C MET A 73 3.23 -1.68 3.59
N VAL A 74 2.48 -0.73 4.15
CA VAL A 74 2.82 -0.03 5.39
C VAL A 74 2.76 -0.98 6.59
N GLU A 75 1.71 -1.80 6.70
CA GLU A 75 1.61 -2.85 7.71
C GLU A 75 2.79 -3.82 7.60
N ARG A 76 3.08 -4.30 6.38
CA ARG A 76 4.19 -5.21 6.11
C ARG A 76 5.54 -4.59 6.48
N TRP A 77 5.75 -3.32 6.16
CA TRP A 77 6.97 -2.61 6.51
C TRP A 77 7.13 -2.50 8.03
N ALA A 78 6.05 -2.15 8.75
CA ALA A 78 6.06 -2.10 10.22
C ALA A 78 6.31 -3.48 10.86
N GLU A 79 5.74 -4.55 10.30
CA GLU A 79 6.01 -5.92 10.74
C GLU A 79 7.46 -6.37 10.49
N LEU A 80 8.10 -5.85 9.44
CA LEU A 80 9.48 -6.18 9.09
C LEU A 80 10.50 -5.35 9.91
N ASP A 81 10.15 -4.12 10.30
CA ASP A 81 10.98 -3.23 11.13
C ASP A 81 10.93 -3.59 12.63
N ALA A 82 9.79 -4.12 13.11
CA ALA A 82 9.55 -4.52 14.51
C ALA A 82 10.36 -5.74 15.00
#